data_AF-B0RWP4-F1
#
_entry.id   AF-B0RWP4-F1
#
_cell.length_a   1.000
_cell.length_b   1.000
_cell.length_c   1.000
_cell.angle_alpha   90.00
_cell.angle_beta   90.00
_cell.angle_gamma   90.00
#
_symmetry.space_group_name_H-M   'P 1'
#
loop_
_entity.id
_entity.type
_entity.pdbx_description
1 polymer ?
#
loop_
_entity_poly.entity_id
_entity_poly.type
_entity_poly.pdbx_seq_one_letter_code
_entity_poly.pdbx_strand_id
1 'polypeptide(L)'
;MSRQSRFETTTYRDSEIRVRVEQASVGAKWTLWVDVYVARGKRLPRISEQNVEYDNYQDAIAHGFRTGRALVDAQQEVADA
;
A
#
# COMPACT_ATOMS: atom_id res chain seq x y z
N MET A 1 6.37 25.00 -5.00
CA MET A 1 5.67 23.96 -4.21
C MET A 1 6.16 22.60 -4.69
N SER A 2 6.72 21.78 -3.81
CA SER A 2 7.29 20.49 -4.19
C SER A 2 6.30 19.37 -3.88
N ARG A 3 5.71 18.77 -4.91
CA ARG A 3 4.96 17.51 -4.80
C ARG A 3 5.90 16.42 -4.28
N GLN A 4 5.46 15.66 -3.29
CA GLN A 4 6.18 14.48 -2.81
C GLN A 4 5.48 13.22 -3.31
N SER A 5 6.25 12.31 -3.90
CA SER A 5 5.75 10.99 -4.29
C SER A 5 6.80 9.96 -3.92
N ARG A 6 6.36 8.85 -3.32
CA ARG A 6 7.20 7.71 -2.97
C ARG A 6 6.51 6.43 -3.40
N PHE A 7 7.32 5.48 -3.83
CA PHE A 7 6.87 4.19 -4.31
C PHE A 7 7.84 3.14 -3.77
N GLU A 8 7.31 2.17 -3.06
CA GLU A 8 8.09 1.06 -2.51
C GLU A 8 7.39 -0.27 -2.77
N THR A 9 8.20 -1.32 -2.90
CA THR A 9 7.73 -2.68 -3.15
C THR A 9 8.36 -3.61 -2.11
N THR A 10 7.58 -4.58 -1.63
CA THR A 10 8.08 -5.66 -0.78
C THR A 10 7.42 -6.98 -1.17
N THR A 11 8.09 -8.09 -0.84
CA THR A 11 7.54 -9.44 -1.02
C THR A 11 7.12 -10.00 0.34
N TYR A 12 5.97 -10.64 0.41
CA TYR A 12 5.42 -11.28 1.60
C TYR A 12 4.64 -12.55 1.21
N ARG A 13 5.06 -13.72 1.70
CA ARG A 13 4.42 -15.03 1.42
C ARG A 13 4.09 -15.23 -0.07
N ASP A 14 5.12 -15.13 -0.90
CA ASP A 14 5.04 -15.24 -2.38
C ASP A 14 4.11 -14.22 -3.07
N SER A 15 3.69 -13.19 -2.34
CA SER A 15 2.91 -12.07 -2.86
C SER A 15 3.76 -10.81 -2.90
N GLU A 16 3.61 -10.02 -3.95
CA GLU A 16 4.25 -8.71 -4.07
C GLU A 16 3.28 -7.62 -3.63
N ILE A 17 3.72 -6.76 -2.72
CA ILE A 17 2.97 -5.61 -2.23
C ILE A 17 3.68 -4.36 -2.73
N ARG A 18 2.97 -3.53 -3.49
CA ARG A 18 3.43 -2.23 -3.98
C ARG A 18 2.66 -1.13 -3.28
N VAL A 19 3.38 -0.19 -2.68
CA VAL A 19 2.82 0.94 -1.97
C VAL A 19 3.25 2.22 -2.67
N ARG A 20 2.30 3.07 -3.02
CA ARG A 20 2.55 4.43 -3.50
C ARG A 20 1.93 5.41 -2.53
N VAL A 21 2.68 6.45 -2.17
CA VAL A 21 2.18 7.57 -1.38
C VAL A 21 2.50 8.87 -2.08
N GLU A 22 1.56 9.81 -2.01
CA GLU A 22 1.69 11.11 -2.66
C GLU A 22 1.14 12.23 -1.79
N GLN A 23 1.88 13.33 -1.71
CA GLN A 23 1.48 14.58 -1.13
C GLN A 23 1.53 15.66 -2.21
N ALA A 24 0.38 16.27 -2.53
CA ALA A 24 0.26 17.22 -3.63
C ALA A 24 1.09 18.50 -3.40
N SER A 25 1.20 18.94 -2.14
CA SER A 25 2.00 20.07 -1.70
C SER A 25 2.37 19.92 -0.22
N VAL A 26 3.35 20.67 0.27
CA VAL A 26 3.72 20.68 1.69
C VAL A 26 2.49 21.04 2.53
N GLY A 27 2.17 20.19 3.51
CA GLY A 27 1.01 20.36 4.39
C GLY A 27 -0.32 19.86 3.82
N ALA A 28 -0.37 19.42 2.56
CA ALA A 28 -1.53 18.70 2.05
C ALA A 28 -1.62 17.30 2.67
N LYS A 29 -2.83 16.75 2.70
CA LYS A 29 -3.05 15.36 3.12
C LYS A 29 -2.46 14.39 2.10
N TRP A 30 -2.12 13.21 2.56
CA TRP A 30 -1.54 12.17 1.73
C TRP A 30 -2.62 11.39 0.98
N THR A 31 -2.25 10.91 -0.20
CA THR A 31 -2.94 9.83 -0.90
C THR A 31 -2.08 8.58 -0.86
N LEU A 32 -2.65 7.47 -0.43
CA LEU A 32 -2.02 6.15 -0.34
C LEU A 32 -2.69 5.21 -1.34
N TRP A 33 -1.89 4.46 -2.09
CA TRP A 33 -2.34 3.34 -2.90
C TRP A 33 -1.58 2.09 -2.51
N VAL A 34 -2.30 0.98 -2.37
CA VAL A 34 -1.74 -0.34 -2.13
C VAL A 34 -2.22 -1.29 -3.21
N ASP A 35 -1.27 -1.88 -3.92
CA ASP A 35 -1.49 -2.94 -4.89
C ASP A 35 -0.86 -4.23 -4.39
N VAL A 36 -1.66 -5.29 -4.30
CA VAL A 36 -1.20 -6.63 -3.90
C VAL A 36 -1.31 -7.57 -5.10
N TYR A 37 -0.22 -8.24 -5.42
CA TYR A 37 -0.13 -9.28 -6.43
C TYR A 37 0.12 -10.60 -5.72
N VAL A 38 -0.88 -11.47 -5.69
CA VAL A 38 -0.75 -12.80 -5.06
C VAL A 38 -0.08 -13.79 -6.01
N ALA A 39 0.29 -14.96 -5.49
CA ALA A 39 0.84 -16.07 -6.27
C ALA A 39 0.01 -16.31 -7.55
N ARG A 40 0.71 -16.53 -8.67
CA ARG A 40 0.18 -16.58 -10.06
C ARG A 40 -0.05 -15.20 -10.73
N GLY A 41 0.43 -14.11 -10.11
CA GLY A 41 0.40 -12.77 -10.70
C GLY A 41 -0.98 -12.11 -10.70
N LYS A 42 -1.96 -12.69 -10.00
CA LYS A 42 -3.30 -12.11 -9.86
C LYS A 42 -3.20 -10.88 -8.96
N ARG A 43 -3.65 -9.74 -9.47
CA ARG A 43 -3.76 -8.51 -8.69
C ARG A 43 -5.09 -8.46 -7.95
N LEU A 44 -5.04 -8.20 -6.64
CA LEU A 44 -6.22 -7.94 -5.82
C LEU A 44 -6.80 -6.54 -6.12
N PRO A 45 -8.07 -6.27 -5.74
CA PRO A 45 -8.61 -4.92 -5.81
C PRO A 45 -7.67 -3.92 -5.12
N ARG A 46 -7.36 -2.82 -5.82
CA ARG A 46 -6.49 -1.78 -5.29
C ARG A 46 -7.16 -1.10 -4.10
N ILE A 47 -6.40 -0.90 -3.04
CA ILE A 47 -6.77 0.00 -1.95
C ILE A 47 -6.29 1.40 -2.31
N SER A 48 -7.16 2.38 -2.17
CA SER A 48 -6.86 3.80 -2.36
C SER A 48 -7.44 4.56 -1.18
N GLU A 49 -6.57 5.09 -0.33
CA GLU A 49 -6.96 5.95 0.77
C GLU A 49 -6.56 7.38 0.45
N GLN A 50 -7.53 8.29 0.48
CA GLN A 50 -7.32 9.69 0.18
C GLN A 50 -7.49 10.52 1.44
N ASN A 51 -6.84 11.68 1.48
CA ASN A 51 -6.96 12.63 2.59
C ASN A 51 -6.55 12.02 3.94
N VAL A 52 -5.52 11.18 3.94
CA VAL A 52 -4.99 10.58 5.18
C VAL A 52 -3.89 11.45 5.75
N GLU A 53 -3.87 11.57 7.08
CA GLU A 53 -2.85 12.31 7.80
C GLU A 53 -1.72 11.36 8.19
N TYR A 54 -0.51 11.68 7.72
CA TYR A 54 0.73 11.05 8.14
C TYR A 54 1.76 12.14 8.37
N ASP A 55 2.57 11.98 9.40
CA ASP A 55 3.63 12.94 9.75
C ASP A 55 4.71 13.00 8.67
N ASN A 56 4.97 11.88 7.99
CA ASN A 56 5.94 11.76 6.91
C ASN A 56 5.56 10.64 5.92
N TYR A 57 6.32 10.52 4.83
CA TYR A 57 6.05 9.49 3.82
C TYR A 57 6.35 8.08 4.33
N GLN A 58 7.30 7.91 5.26
CA GLN A 58 7.67 6.60 5.79
C GLN A 58 6.52 5.97 6.57
N ASP A 59 5.79 6.76 7.36
CA ASP A 59 4.61 6.30 8.09
C ASP A 59 3.50 5.87 7.12
N ALA A 60 3.31 6.63 6.04
CA ALA A 60 2.36 6.31 4.98
C ALA A 60 2.75 4.99 4.26
N ILE A 61 4.04 4.80 3.95
CA ILE A 61 4.57 3.56 3.36
C ILE A 61 4.38 2.38 4.32
N ALA A 62 4.74 2.55 5.61
CA ALA A 62 4.62 1.52 6.62
C ALA A 62 3.17 1.09 6.84
N HIS A 63 2.24 2.05 6.83
CA HIS A 63 0.81 1.73 6.86
C HIS A 63 0.40 0.94 5.61
N GLY A 64 0.77 1.40 4.42
CA GLY A 64 0.47 0.67 3.17
C GLY A 64 0.97 -0.77 3.17
N PHE A 65 2.16 -1.03 3.70
CA PHE A 65 2.67 -2.39 3.83
C PHE A 65 1.91 -3.23 4.86
N ARG A 66 1.51 -2.66 6.00
CA ARG A 66 0.65 -3.37 6.98
C ARG A 66 -0.68 -3.75 6.34
N THR A 67 -1.31 -2.81 5.63
CA THR A 67 -2.57 -3.04 4.91
C THR A 67 -2.42 -4.11 3.83
N GLY A 68 -1.34 -4.07 3.05
CA GLY A 68 -1.05 -5.08 2.04
C GLY A 68 -0.82 -6.48 2.63
N ARG A 69 -0.11 -6.59 3.76
CA ARG A 69 0.09 -7.89 4.44
C ARG A 69 -1.21 -8.46 4.97
N ALA A 70 -2.06 -7.64 5.60
CA ALA A 70 -3.37 -8.07 6.08
C ALA A 70 -4.25 -8.62 4.94
N LEU A 71 -4.18 -8.04 3.74
CA LEU A 71 -4.87 -8.58 2.57
C LEU A 71 -4.31 -9.94 2.13
N VAL A 72 -2.98 -10.11 2.13
CA VAL A 72 -2.36 -11.40 1.80
C VAL A 72 -2.78 -12.47 2.80
N ASP A 73 -2.76 -12.15 4.09
CA ASP A 73 -3.20 -13.05 5.16
C ASP A 73 -4.67 -13.48 4.96
N ALA A 74 -5.58 -12.51 4.73
CA ALA A 74 -6.99 -12.79 4.49
C ALA A 74 -7.24 -13.63 3.21
N GLN A 75 -6.45 -13.43 2.15
CA GLN A 75 -6.55 -14.27 0.94
C GLN A 75 -6.09 -15.70 1.19
N GLN A 76 -5.07 -15.88 2.03
CA GLN A 76 -4.56 -17.21 2.35
C GLN A 76 -5.53 -17.99 3.23
N GLU A 77 -6.12 -17.34 4.24
CA GLU A 77 -7.18 -17.94 5.07
C GLU A 77 -8.38 -18.43 4.24
N VAL A 78 -8.79 -17.66 3.22
CA VAL A 78 -9.88 -18.06 2.30
C VAL A 78 -9.45 -19.18 1.34
N ALA A 79 -8.18 -19.25 0.97
CA ALA A 79 -7.67 -20.30 0.08
C ALA A 79 -7.47 -21.65 0.80
N ASP A 80 -7.21 -21.60 2.11
CA ASP A 80 -7.00 -22.78 2.96
C ASP A 80 -8.31 -23.32 3.60
N ALA A 81 -9.44 -22.63 3.39
CA ALA A 81 -10.78 -23.00 3.88
C ALA A 81 -11.58 -23.82 2.85
#